data_AF-A0A1I4HFL5-F1
#
_entry.id   AF-A0A1I4HFL5-F1
#
_cell.length_a   1.000
_cell.length_b   1.000
_cell.length_c   1.000
_cell.angle_alpha   90.00
_cell.angle_beta   90.00
_cell.angle_gamma   90.00
#
_symmetry.space_group_name_H-M   'P 1'
#
loop_
_entity.id
_entity.type
_entity.pdbx_description
1 polymer ?
#
loop_
_entity_poly.entity_id
_entity_poly.type
_entity_poly.pdbx_seq_one_letter_code
_entity_poly.pdbx_strand_id
1 'polypeptide(L)'
;MQRFAKRLRKLRKELGLNQKELASELGYARTTIANYEQATRFPPLDTLFEIANYFHVSLDYLLGRTKIRNIFKDILLENLKTPVFLIDPQTGKIIDFNQTALDYYGYSKKQFQQKNIFDINCLEADQVAAKMKLTLQRGRRTHRFIHRLANNEKREVIVFSSPLNINDHTVLYSVIFDLSKSNSNLNNAHIFAEILQNILVV
;
A
#
# COMPACT_ATOMS: atom_id res chain seq x y z
N MET A 1 9.04 26.22 -6.87
CA MET A 1 7.57 26.44 -6.83
C MET A 1 6.85 25.94 -8.09
N GLN A 2 7.33 26.21 -9.32
CA GLN A 2 6.62 25.78 -10.55
C GLN A 2 6.35 24.26 -10.66
N ARG A 3 7.23 23.40 -10.14
CA ARG A 3 7.04 21.94 -10.18
C ARG A 3 5.81 21.50 -9.38
N PHE A 4 5.65 22.02 -8.17
CA PHE A 4 4.48 21.82 -7.32
C PHE A 4 3.20 22.30 -8.02
N ALA A 5 3.19 23.55 -8.51
CA ALA A 5 2.03 24.13 -9.19
C ALA A 5 1.55 23.27 -10.38
N LYS A 6 2.49 22.75 -11.18
CA LYS A 6 2.20 21.82 -12.29
C LYS A 6 1.65 20.48 -11.79
N ARG A 7 2.14 19.96 -10.66
CA ARG A 7 1.70 18.68 -10.05
C ARG A 7 0.30 18.79 -9.46
N LEU A 8 0.04 19.83 -8.68
CA LEU A 8 -1.28 20.11 -8.13
C LEU A 8 -2.33 20.21 -9.25
N ARG A 9 -2.03 20.97 -10.31
CA ARG A 9 -2.92 21.10 -11.47
C ARG A 9 -3.15 19.77 -12.18
N LYS A 10 -2.11 18.95 -12.32
CA LYS A 10 -2.22 17.63 -12.95
C LYS A 10 -3.13 16.72 -12.13
N LEU A 11 -2.84 16.57 -10.83
CA LEU A 11 -3.61 15.72 -9.90
C LEU A 11 -5.08 16.13 -9.86
N ARG A 12 -5.37 17.43 -9.78
CA ARG A 12 -6.74 17.94 -9.83
C ARG A 12 -7.49 17.51 -11.10
N LYS A 13 -6.85 17.68 -12.25
CA LYS A 13 -7.46 17.35 -13.54
C LYS A 13 -7.70 15.86 -13.74
N GLU A 14 -6.87 15.00 -13.13
CA GLU A 14 -7.06 13.54 -13.18
C GLU A 14 -8.32 13.08 -12.44
N LEU A 15 -8.74 13.81 -11.42
CA LEU A 15 -10.02 13.60 -10.74
C LEU A 15 -11.20 14.30 -11.44
N GLY A 16 -10.98 14.95 -12.58
CA GLY A 16 -12.00 15.69 -13.32
C GLY A 16 -12.45 17.00 -12.66
N LEU A 17 -11.78 17.44 -11.60
CA LEU A 17 -12.21 18.59 -10.80
C LEU A 17 -11.78 19.92 -11.41
N ASN A 18 -12.61 20.95 -11.26
CA ASN A 18 -12.24 22.34 -11.45
C ASN A 18 -11.62 22.95 -10.16
N GLN A 19 -11.04 24.15 -10.25
CA GLN A 19 -10.36 24.77 -9.10
C GLN A 19 -11.30 25.11 -7.94
N LYS A 20 -12.59 25.36 -8.21
CA LYS A 20 -13.59 25.64 -7.17
C LYS A 20 -13.95 24.36 -6.42
N GLU A 21 -14.12 23.26 -7.13
CA GLU A 21 -14.42 21.95 -6.56
C GLU A 21 -13.28 21.46 -5.65
N LEU A 22 -12.04 21.44 -6.14
CA LEU A 22 -10.90 21.06 -5.30
C LEU A 22 -10.77 21.97 -4.06
N ALA A 23 -11.04 23.26 -4.22
CA ALA A 23 -11.00 24.18 -3.09
C ALA A 23 -12.09 23.84 -2.06
N SER A 24 -13.31 23.50 -2.52
CA SER A 24 -14.41 23.08 -1.65
C SER A 24 -14.08 21.79 -0.89
N GLU A 25 -13.49 20.80 -1.57
CA GLU A 25 -13.09 19.51 -0.98
C GLU A 25 -12.03 19.69 0.12
N LEU A 26 -11.12 20.65 -0.07
CA LEU A 26 -10.03 20.94 0.87
C LEU A 26 -10.36 22.05 1.88
N GLY A 27 -11.59 22.59 1.88
CA GLY A 27 -11.98 23.67 2.79
C GLY A 27 -11.31 25.03 2.52
N TYR A 28 -10.90 25.31 1.28
CA TYR A 28 -10.24 26.54 0.87
C TYR A 28 -11.09 27.40 -0.09
N ALA A 29 -10.73 28.68 -0.22
CA ALA A 29 -11.26 29.53 -1.29
C ALA A 29 -10.68 29.12 -2.65
N ARG A 30 -11.48 29.24 -3.72
CA ARG A 30 -11.04 28.95 -5.11
C ARG A 30 -9.77 29.72 -5.51
N THR A 31 -9.62 30.94 -5.03
CA THR A 31 -8.44 31.80 -5.27
C THR A 31 -7.17 31.20 -4.65
N THR A 32 -7.27 30.51 -3.51
CA THR A 32 -6.14 29.83 -2.86
C THR A 32 -5.56 28.74 -3.77
N ILE A 33 -6.39 27.85 -4.28
CA ILE A 33 -5.96 26.81 -5.25
C ILE A 33 -5.44 27.43 -6.55
N ALA A 34 -6.09 28.48 -7.06
CA ALA A 34 -5.63 29.18 -8.25
C ALA A 34 -4.21 29.77 -8.06
N ASN A 35 -3.95 30.41 -6.91
CA ASN A 35 -2.65 30.98 -6.58
C ASN A 35 -1.55 29.91 -6.47
N TYR A 36 -1.88 28.77 -5.86
CA TYR A 36 -0.98 27.62 -5.78
C TYR A 36 -0.64 27.06 -7.18
N GLU A 37 -1.64 26.89 -8.04
CA GLU A 37 -1.45 26.39 -9.41
C GLU A 37 -0.79 27.39 -10.37
N GLN A 38 -0.79 28.68 -10.04
CA GLN A 38 -0.08 29.72 -10.78
C GLN A 38 1.33 29.97 -10.23
N ALA A 39 1.70 29.31 -9.12
CA ALA A 39 2.93 29.52 -8.38
C ALA A 39 3.11 30.97 -7.88
N THR A 40 2.03 31.73 -7.73
CA THR A 40 2.04 33.09 -7.15
C THR A 40 2.09 33.02 -5.62
N ARG A 41 1.62 31.92 -5.04
CA ARG A 41 1.73 31.61 -3.61
C ARG A 41 2.15 30.16 -3.43
N PHE A 42 2.93 29.89 -2.40
CA PHE A 42 3.26 28.53 -1.98
C PHE A 42 2.48 28.17 -0.71
N PRO A 43 1.96 26.92 -0.57
CA PRO A 43 1.23 26.52 0.63
C PRO A 43 2.17 26.38 1.84
N PRO A 44 1.66 26.59 3.07
CA PRO A 44 2.37 26.20 4.27
C PRO A 44 2.46 24.66 4.37
N LEU A 45 3.30 24.18 5.30
CA LEU A 45 3.60 22.75 5.42
C LEU A 45 2.35 21.90 5.71
N ASP A 46 1.47 22.36 6.60
CA ASP A 46 0.24 21.62 6.95
C ASP A 46 -0.67 21.45 5.72
N THR A 47 -0.86 22.52 4.93
CA THR A 47 -1.60 22.46 3.67
C THR A 47 -0.93 21.54 2.64
N LEU A 48 0.40 21.43 2.63
CA LEU A 48 1.08 20.46 1.76
C LEU A 48 0.74 19.02 2.15
N PHE A 49 0.69 18.70 3.45
CA PHE A 49 0.27 17.39 3.94
C PHE A 49 -1.18 17.11 3.61
N GLU A 50 -2.09 18.06 3.82
CA GLU A 50 -3.50 17.92 3.45
C GLU A 50 -3.70 17.61 1.97
N ILE A 51 -3.03 18.38 1.09
CA ILE A 51 -3.08 18.16 -0.36
C ILE A 51 -2.50 16.79 -0.72
N ALA A 52 -1.36 16.42 -0.12
CA ALA A 52 -0.72 15.13 -0.37
C ALA A 52 -1.63 13.95 0.04
N ASN A 53 -2.26 14.05 1.20
CA ASN A 53 -3.19 13.05 1.74
C ASN A 53 -4.44 12.93 0.87
N TYR A 54 -5.03 14.06 0.48
CA TYR A 54 -6.21 14.11 -0.39
C TYR A 54 -5.98 13.40 -1.73
N PHE A 55 -4.82 13.65 -2.35
CA PHE A 55 -4.47 13.00 -3.62
C PHE A 55 -3.82 11.62 -3.45
N HIS A 56 -3.63 11.15 -2.21
CA HIS A 56 -2.91 9.93 -1.88
C HIS A 56 -1.54 9.87 -2.58
N VAL A 57 -0.71 10.90 -2.44
CA VAL A 57 0.65 10.96 -3.01
C VAL A 57 1.66 11.39 -1.95
N SER A 58 2.94 11.07 -2.15
CA SER A 58 4.00 11.55 -1.27
C SER A 58 4.28 13.05 -1.46
N LEU A 59 4.84 13.70 -0.44
CA LEU A 59 5.32 15.08 -0.54
C LEU A 59 6.41 15.23 -1.62
N ASP A 60 7.32 14.28 -1.74
CA ASP A 60 8.37 14.34 -2.76
C ASP A 60 7.80 14.28 -4.19
N TYR A 61 6.72 13.53 -4.40
CA TYR A 61 5.98 13.56 -5.66
C TYR A 61 5.32 14.92 -5.88
N LEU A 62 4.55 15.38 -4.87
CA LEU A 62 3.78 16.61 -4.93
C LEU A 62 4.68 17.82 -5.20
N LEU A 63 5.85 17.87 -4.58
CA LEU A 63 6.87 18.91 -4.75
C LEU A 63 7.68 18.75 -6.05
N GLY A 64 7.53 17.62 -6.76
CA GLY A 64 8.19 17.32 -8.02
C GLY A 64 9.68 17.01 -7.87
N ARG A 65 10.07 16.42 -6.74
CA ARG A 65 11.39 15.82 -6.50
C ARG A 65 11.50 14.43 -7.11
N THR A 66 10.38 13.70 -7.20
CA THR A 66 10.28 12.42 -7.91
C THR A 66 9.16 12.43 -8.95
N LYS A 67 9.21 11.49 -9.89
CA LYS A 67 8.11 11.18 -10.82
C LYS A 67 7.17 10.09 -10.28
N ILE A 68 7.54 9.44 -9.17
CA ILE A 68 6.85 8.30 -8.56
C ILE A 68 5.81 8.82 -7.56
N ARG A 69 4.53 8.45 -7.67
CA ARG A 69 3.43 9.04 -6.87
C ARG A 69 3.52 8.64 -5.42
N ASN A 70 3.74 7.35 -5.20
CA ASN A 70 3.98 6.76 -3.90
C ASN A 70 5.14 5.80 -4.04
N ILE A 71 6.29 6.18 -3.49
CA ILE A 71 7.52 5.38 -3.53
C ILE A 71 7.23 3.95 -3.02
N PHE A 72 6.43 3.80 -1.97
CA PHE A 72 6.06 2.49 -1.44
C PHE A 72 5.13 1.68 -2.37
N LYS A 73 4.07 2.30 -2.90
CA LYS A 73 3.07 1.57 -3.72
C LYS A 73 3.67 1.15 -5.07
N ASP A 74 4.32 2.08 -5.75
CA ASP A 74 4.79 1.88 -7.13
C ASP A 74 6.06 1.00 -7.16
N ILE A 75 6.97 1.12 -6.17
CA ILE A 75 8.20 0.32 -6.17
C ILE A 75 7.93 -1.11 -5.68
N LEU A 76 7.17 -1.29 -4.60
CA LEU A 76 7.00 -2.61 -3.99
C LEU A 76 5.89 -3.43 -4.65
N LEU A 77 4.72 -2.86 -4.95
CA LEU A 77 3.66 -3.67 -5.56
C LEU A 77 3.98 -4.01 -7.01
N GLU A 78 4.49 -3.08 -7.82
CA GLU A 78 4.64 -3.31 -9.26
C GLU A 78 5.91 -4.06 -9.65
N ASN A 79 7.01 -3.97 -8.88
CA ASN A 79 8.29 -4.59 -9.26
C ASN A 79 8.61 -5.90 -8.52
N LEU A 80 7.91 -6.21 -7.42
CA LEU A 80 8.13 -7.47 -6.72
C LEU A 80 7.49 -8.62 -7.49
N LYS A 81 8.33 -9.58 -7.91
CA LYS A 81 7.90 -10.86 -8.49
C LYS A 81 7.43 -11.87 -7.42
N THR A 82 6.95 -11.38 -6.29
CA THR A 82 6.39 -12.16 -5.18
C THR A 82 4.99 -11.64 -4.89
N PRO A 83 4.04 -12.48 -4.46
CA PRO A 83 2.72 -11.99 -4.07
C PRO A 83 2.80 -11.02 -2.89
N VAL A 84 2.06 -9.93 -2.98
CA VAL A 84 1.99 -8.90 -1.93
C VAL A 84 0.54 -8.50 -1.68
N PHE A 85 0.19 -8.29 -0.41
CA PHE A 85 -1.09 -7.76 0.06
C PHE A 85 -0.90 -6.49 0.89
N LEU A 86 -1.92 -5.63 0.86
CA LEU A 86 -2.24 -4.71 1.93
C LEU A 86 -3.50 -5.21 2.62
N ILE A 87 -3.47 -5.34 3.95
CA ILE A 87 -4.57 -5.88 4.75
C ILE A 87 -4.99 -4.84 5.78
N ASP A 88 -6.30 -4.59 5.90
CA ASP A 88 -6.86 -3.90 7.05
C ASP A 88 -6.83 -4.87 8.25
N PRO A 89 -6.05 -4.60 9.29
CA PRO A 89 -5.89 -5.52 10.42
C PRO A 89 -7.14 -5.62 11.32
N GLN A 90 -8.07 -4.66 11.24
CA GLN A 90 -9.30 -4.70 12.04
C GLN A 90 -10.30 -5.67 11.42
N THR A 91 -10.42 -5.68 10.10
CA THR A 91 -11.44 -6.45 9.38
C THR A 91 -10.87 -7.69 8.68
N GLY A 92 -9.56 -7.77 8.47
CA GLY A 92 -8.90 -8.78 7.63
C GLY A 92 -9.08 -8.53 6.13
N LYS A 93 -9.73 -7.44 5.72
CA LYS A 93 -9.99 -7.15 4.31
C LYS A 93 -8.68 -6.93 3.56
N ILE A 94 -8.53 -7.57 2.40
CA ILE A 94 -7.42 -7.30 1.48
C ILE A 94 -7.79 -6.03 0.70
N ILE A 95 -7.11 -4.93 1.01
CA ILE A 95 -7.42 -3.61 0.44
C ILE A 95 -6.64 -3.32 -0.84
N ASP A 96 -5.47 -3.95 -1.02
CA ASP A 96 -4.67 -3.84 -2.25
C ASP A 96 -3.74 -5.05 -2.41
N PHE A 97 -3.26 -5.28 -3.63
CA PHE A 97 -2.43 -6.42 -3.99
C PHE A 97 -1.74 -6.20 -5.35
N ASN A 98 -0.66 -6.94 -5.61
CA ASN A 98 0.03 -6.88 -6.90
C ASN A 98 -0.44 -7.91 -7.92
N GLN A 99 0.01 -7.77 -9.17
CA GLN A 99 -0.32 -8.72 -10.24
C GLN A 99 0.17 -10.14 -9.94
N THR A 100 1.35 -10.28 -9.34
CA THR A 100 1.88 -11.60 -8.95
C THR A 100 0.98 -12.31 -7.94
N ALA A 101 0.25 -11.59 -7.10
CA ALA A 101 -0.76 -12.21 -6.24
C ALA A 101 -1.91 -12.83 -7.05
N LEU A 102 -2.44 -12.14 -8.05
CA LEU A 102 -3.48 -12.70 -8.92
C LEU A 102 -2.98 -13.96 -9.62
N ASP A 103 -1.78 -13.88 -10.21
CA ASP A 103 -1.18 -15.00 -10.94
C ASP A 103 -0.92 -16.20 -10.03
N TYR A 104 -0.48 -15.95 -8.79
CA TYR A 104 -0.18 -17.00 -7.81
C TYR A 104 -1.43 -17.64 -7.21
N TYR A 105 -2.41 -16.84 -6.79
CA TYR A 105 -3.62 -17.35 -6.13
C TYR A 105 -4.68 -17.83 -7.12
N GLY A 106 -4.58 -17.48 -8.40
CA GLY A 106 -5.47 -17.97 -9.46
C GLY A 106 -6.86 -17.34 -9.47
N TYR A 107 -7.05 -16.22 -8.77
CA TYR A 107 -8.32 -15.48 -8.79
C TYR A 107 -8.29 -14.36 -9.82
N SER A 108 -9.43 -14.07 -10.43
CA SER A 108 -9.59 -12.82 -11.18
C SER A 108 -9.49 -11.60 -10.25
N LYS A 109 -9.10 -10.44 -10.80
CA LYS A 109 -9.04 -9.19 -10.03
C LYS A 109 -10.34 -8.88 -9.27
N LYS A 110 -11.49 -9.06 -9.93
CA LYS A 110 -12.81 -8.80 -9.33
C LYS A 110 -13.09 -9.73 -8.15
N GLN A 111 -12.76 -11.02 -8.27
CA GLN A 111 -12.90 -11.97 -7.17
C GLN A 111 -11.95 -11.62 -6.02
N PHE A 112 -10.70 -11.29 -6.34
CA PHE A 112 -9.68 -11.03 -5.32
C PHE A 112 -9.94 -9.73 -4.53
N GLN A 113 -10.50 -8.70 -5.17
CA GLN A 113 -10.94 -7.46 -4.50
C GLN A 113 -12.03 -7.68 -3.44
N GLN A 114 -12.76 -8.80 -3.51
CA GLN A 114 -13.79 -9.16 -2.55
C GLN A 114 -13.27 -10.09 -1.45
N LYS A 115 -12.01 -10.53 -1.52
CA LYS A 115 -11.44 -11.49 -0.57
C LYS A 115 -11.08 -10.84 0.75
N ASN A 116 -11.33 -11.61 1.81
CA ASN A 116 -10.76 -11.42 3.12
C ASN A 116 -9.56 -12.36 3.31
N ILE A 117 -8.57 -11.98 4.13
CA ILE A 117 -7.45 -12.86 4.45
C ILE A 117 -7.91 -14.20 5.04
N PHE A 118 -9.03 -14.22 5.76
CA PHE A 118 -9.62 -15.45 6.33
C PHE A 118 -10.14 -16.41 5.25
N ASP A 119 -10.46 -15.94 4.03
CA ASP A 119 -10.88 -16.81 2.93
C ASP A 119 -9.70 -17.61 2.34
N ILE A 120 -8.52 -16.97 2.36
CA ILE A 120 -7.27 -17.50 1.82
C ILE A 120 -6.55 -18.36 2.86
N ASN A 121 -6.53 -17.93 4.12
CA ASN A 121 -5.87 -18.67 5.18
C ASN A 121 -6.62 -19.97 5.50
N CYS A 122 -5.88 -21.02 5.87
CA CYS A 122 -6.44 -22.27 6.35
C CYS A 122 -6.39 -22.40 7.88
N LEU A 123 -5.82 -21.43 8.59
CA LEU A 123 -5.95 -21.32 10.04
C LEU A 123 -7.31 -20.73 10.42
N GLU A 124 -7.73 -21.00 11.65
CA GLU A 124 -8.93 -20.40 12.24
C GLU A 124 -8.80 -18.87 12.31
N ALA A 125 -9.91 -18.15 12.14
CA ALA A 125 -9.92 -16.69 12.08
C ALA A 125 -9.25 -16.04 13.30
N ASP A 126 -9.49 -16.57 14.50
CA ASP A 126 -8.89 -16.09 15.75
C ASP A 126 -7.36 -16.23 15.78
N GLN A 127 -6.84 -17.31 15.19
CA GLN A 127 -5.38 -17.54 15.12
C GLN A 127 -4.71 -16.55 14.16
N VAL A 128 -5.38 -16.23 13.05
CA VAL A 128 -4.91 -15.22 12.08
C VAL A 128 -4.99 -13.83 12.71
N ALA A 129 -6.11 -13.49 13.36
CA ALA A 129 -6.31 -12.22 14.05
C ALA A 129 -5.29 -12.00 15.18
N ALA A 130 -4.99 -13.03 15.98
CA ALA A 130 -3.97 -12.94 17.04
C ALA A 130 -2.58 -12.61 16.47
N LYS A 131 -2.21 -13.20 15.32
CA LYS A 131 -0.94 -12.89 14.64
C LYS A 131 -0.94 -11.46 14.10
N MET A 132 -2.02 -10.99 13.47
CA MET A 132 -2.15 -9.60 13.01
C MET A 132 -2.01 -8.60 14.17
N LYS A 133 -2.70 -8.85 15.30
CA LYS A 133 -2.60 -8.02 16.52
C LYS A 133 -1.17 -7.99 17.06
N LEU A 134 -0.50 -9.13 17.08
CA LEU A 134 0.89 -9.22 17.51
C LEU A 134 1.84 -8.42 16.60
N THR A 135 1.62 -8.45 15.29
CA THR A 135 2.38 -7.63 14.31
C THR A 135 2.14 -6.14 14.52
N LEU A 136 0.92 -5.72 14.85
CA LEU A 136 0.65 -4.32 15.20
C LEU A 136 1.39 -3.88 16.47
N GLN A 137 1.39 -4.73 17.50
CA GLN A 137 1.97 -4.39 18.81
C GLN A 137 3.49 -4.44 18.84
N ARG A 138 4.08 -5.43 18.16
CA ARG A 138 5.53 -5.71 18.23
C ARG A 138 6.26 -5.37 16.93
N GLY A 139 5.56 -4.76 15.98
CA GLY A 139 6.08 -4.42 14.66
C GLY A 139 6.29 -5.65 13.78
N ARG A 140 7.32 -5.58 12.94
CA ARG A 140 7.59 -6.53 11.85
C ARG A 140 7.72 -7.97 12.33
N ARG A 141 7.08 -8.89 11.59
CA ARG A 141 7.07 -10.32 11.90
C ARG A 141 7.06 -11.18 10.64
N THR A 142 7.57 -12.40 10.80
CA THR A 142 7.47 -13.47 9.82
C THR A 142 6.67 -14.61 10.42
N HIS A 143 5.64 -15.07 9.72
CA HIS A 143 4.76 -16.15 10.18
C HIS A 143 4.56 -17.19 9.09
N ARG A 144 4.51 -18.45 9.51
CA ARG A 144 4.15 -19.56 8.64
C ARG A 144 2.63 -19.72 8.62
N PHE A 145 2.08 -19.91 7.43
CA PHE A 145 0.67 -20.16 7.20
C PHE A 145 0.48 -21.26 6.16
N ILE A 146 -0.74 -21.78 6.11
CA ILE A 146 -1.20 -22.58 4.98
C ILE A 146 -2.26 -21.73 4.28
N HIS A 147 -2.03 -21.40 3.02
CA HIS A 147 -2.98 -20.66 2.18
C HIS A 147 -3.66 -21.61 1.19
N ARG A 148 -4.87 -21.26 0.77
CA ARG A 148 -5.68 -21.98 -0.22
C ARG A 148 -5.81 -21.14 -1.49
N LEU A 149 -5.42 -21.71 -2.62
CA LEU A 149 -5.55 -21.09 -3.94
C LEU A 149 -6.98 -21.28 -4.50
N ALA A 150 -7.29 -20.62 -5.61
CA ALA A 150 -8.61 -20.68 -6.25
C ALA A 150 -9.04 -22.11 -6.68
N ASN A 151 -8.06 -22.95 -7.01
CA ASN A 151 -8.27 -24.37 -7.33
C ASN A 151 -8.39 -25.28 -6.08
N ASN A 152 -8.55 -24.69 -4.88
CA ASN A 152 -8.56 -25.36 -3.57
C ASN A 152 -7.24 -26.00 -3.11
N GLU A 153 -6.17 -25.84 -3.89
CA GLU A 153 -4.87 -26.36 -3.53
C GLU A 153 -4.30 -25.62 -2.32
N LYS A 154 -3.70 -26.37 -1.39
CA LYS A 154 -3.08 -25.82 -0.19
C LYS A 154 -1.58 -25.62 -0.41
N ARG A 155 -1.09 -24.46 0.01
CA ARG A 155 0.32 -24.06 -0.07
C ARG A 155 0.82 -23.63 1.29
N GLU A 156 1.96 -24.19 1.69
CA GLU A 156 2.67 -23.71 2.86
C GLU A 156 3.48 -22.46 2.47
N VAL A 157 3.24 -21.37 3.17
CA VAL A 157 3.83 -20.07 2.86
C VAL A 157 4.46 -19.45 4.10
N ILE A 158 5.56 -18.72 3.86
CA ILE A 158 6.09 -17.77 4.81
C ILE A 158 5.55 -16.39 4.45
N VAL A 159 4.91 -15.74 5.42
CA VAL A 159 4.37 -14.39 5.26
C VAL A 159 5.17 -13.44 6.13
N PHE A 160 5.91 -12.55 5.50
CA PHE A 160 6.45 -11.37 6.16
C PHE A 160 5.33 -10.33 6.29
N SER A 161 5.18 -9.68 7.44
CA SER A 161 4.20 -8.61 7.64
C SER A 161 4.76 -7.47 8.48
N SER A 162 4.45 -6.24 8.07
CA SER A 162 4.81 -5.00 8.77
C SER A 162 3.59 -4.08 8.83
N PRO A 163 3.37 -3.37 9.96
CA PRO A 163 2.49 -2.22 9.92
C PRO A 163 3.05 -1.17 8.95
N LEU A 164 2.15 -0.51 8.25
CA LEU A 164 2.39 0.63 7.37
C LEU A 164 1.31 1.66 7.65
N ASN A 165 1.70 2.88 7.98
CA ASN A 165 0.76 3.97 8.20
C ASN A 165 0.50 4.68 6.88
N ILE A 166 -0.75 4.75 6.46
CA ILE A 166 -1.21 5.44 5.25
C ILE A 166 -2.36 6.35 5.66
N ASN A 167 -2.18 7.67 5.56
CA ASN A 167 -3.22 8.67 5.87
C ASN A 167 -3.92 8.41 7.21
N ASP A 168 -3.15 8.29 8.30
CA ASP A 168 -3.63 7.99 9.67
C ASP A 168 -4.32 6.62 9.87
N HIS A 169 -4.32 5.76 8.85
CA HIS A 169 -4.76 4.37 8.96
C HIS A 169 -3.58 3.42 8.94
N THR A 170 -3.49 2.53 9.94
CA THR A 170 -2.51 1.46 9.95
C THR A 170 -3.02 0.27 9.16
N VAL A 171 -2.28 -0.13 8.13
CA VAL A 171 -2.51 -1.34 7.34
C VAL A 171 -1.34 -2.30 7.55
N LEU A 172 -1.56 -3.59 7.29
CA LEU A 172 -0.49 -4.57 7.25
C LEU A 172 -0.03 -4.77 5.81
N TYR A 173 1.23 -4.43 5.54
CA TYR A 173 1.92 -4.82 4.33
C TYR A 173 2.43 -6.25 4.49
N SER A 174 1.98 -7.16 3.62
CA SER A 174 2.30 -8.59 3.70
C SER A 174 2.92 -9.11 2.41
N VAL A 175 4.10 -9.75 2.50
CA VAL A 175 4.80 -10.40 1.37
C VAL A 175 4.82 -11.90 1.59
N ILE A 176 4.44 -12.64 0.55
CA ILE A 176 4.22 -14.08 0.63
C ILE A 176 5.31 -14.82 -0.14
N PHE A 177 5.93 -15.79 0.52
CA PHE A 177 6.93 -16.69 -0.04
C PHE A 177 6.41 -18.12 0.00
N ASP A 178 6.32 -18.75 -1.17
CA ASP A 178 5.92 -20.15 -1.30
C ASP A 178 7.10 -21.08 -0.99
N LEU A 179 6.93 -21.95 0.01
CA LEU A 179 7.96 -22.92 0.37
C LEU A 179 8.07 -24.08 -0.62
N SER A 180 7.03 -24.35 -1.42
CA SER A 180 7.04 -25.46 -2.38
C SER A 180 7.86 -25.18 -3.64
N LYS A 181 8.35 -23.95 -3.85
CA LYS A 181 9.02 -23.54 -5.09
C LYS A 181 10.56 -23.61 -5.08
N SER A 182 11.23 -23.98 -3.97
CA SER A 182 12.68 -24.33 -3.95
C SER A 182 13.17 -24.81 -2.57
N ASN A 183 14.08 -25.81 -2.54
CA ASN A 183 14.73 -26.33 -1.32
C ASN A 183 15.69 -25.33 -0.62
N SER A 184 15.96 -24.16 -1.23
CA SER A 184 16.80 -23.08 -0.69
C SER A 184 16.02 -21.91 -0.06
N ASN A 185 14.70 -22.04 0.10
CA ASN A 185 13.79 -20.90 0.32
C ASN A 185 13.66 -20.36 1.74
N LEU A 186 13.97 -21.10 2.81
CA LEU A 186 13.84 -20.57 4.17
C LEU A 186 14.87 -19.45 4.45
N ASN A 187 16.15 -19.69 4.13
CA ASN A 187 17.20 -18.69 4.26
C ASN A 187 16.98 -17.52 3.29
N ASN A 188 16.58 -17.78 2.03
CA ASN A 188 16.30 -16.71 1.08
C ASN A 188 15.07 -15.88 1.46
N ALA A 189 14.02 -16.49 2.01
CA ALA A 189 12.85 -15.76 2.52
C ALA A 189 13.20 -14.95 3.77
N HIS A 190 14.06 -15.46 4.67
CA HIS A 190 14.57 -14.70 5.81
C HIS A 190 15.47 -13.54 5.37
N ILE A 191 16.42 -13.76 4.47
CA ILE A 191 17.29 -12.72 3.90
C ILE A 191 16.46 -11.68 3.14
N PHE A 192 15.50 -12.09 2.32
CA PHE A 192 14.64 -11.15 1.59
C PHE A 192 13.70 -10.40 2.55
N ALA A 193 13.19 -11.06 3.60
CA ALA A 193 12.47 -10.38 4.67
C ALA A 193 13.36 -9.38 5.43
N GLU A 194 14.63 -9.69 5.69
CA GLU A 194 15.61 -8.76 6.28
C GLU A 194 15.96 -7.59 5.35
N ILE A 195 16.09 -7.83 4.04
CA ILE A 195 16.29 -6.76 3.05
C ILE A 195 15.07 -5.84 3.02
N LEU A 196 13.86 -6.40 2.98
CA LEU A 196 12.63 -5.62 3.08
C LEU A 196 12.53 -4.89 4.43
N GLN A 197 12.96 -5.51 5.54
CA GLN A 197 13.05 -4.87 6.85
C GLN A 197 13.94 -3.61 6.77
N ASN A 198 15.04 -3.61 6.02
CA ASN A 198 15.94 -2.45 5.95
C ASN A 198 15.44 -1.36 4.98
N ILE A 199 14.72 -1.73 3.92
CA ILE A 199 14.20 -0.78 2.91
C ILE A 199 12.94 -0.04 3.41
N LEU A 200 12.10 -0.68 4.23
CA LEU A 200 10.83 -0.12 4.73
C LEU A 200 10.99 0.83 5.95
N VAL A 201 12.21 1.29 6.31
CA VAL A 201 12.51 2.13 7.52
C VAL A 201 12.70 3.62 7.19
N VAL A 202 12.33 4.10 6.01
CA VAL A 202 12.44 5.54 5.68
C VAL A 202 11.07 6.20 5.67
#